data_AF-A0A127Z7I5-F1
#
_entry.id   AF-A0A127Z7I5-F1
#
_cell.length_a   1.000
_cell.length_b   1.000
_cell.length_c   1.000
_cell.angle_alpha   90.00
_cell.angle_beta   90.00
_cell.angle_gamma   90.00
#
_symmetry.space_group_name_H-M   'P 1'
#
loop_
_entity.id
_entity.type
_entity.pdbx_description
1 polymer ?
#
loop_
_entity_poly.entity_id
_entity_poly.type
_entity_poly.pdbx_seq_one_letter_code
_entity_poly.pdbx_strand_id
1 'polypeptide(L)'
;MTTLNVKTGPMLRYDTVDLEQSIYHAYAMIVTEDATSDYSITPTLQLRWEKAAGVSAAVDGTTAVSDDNSHKHSEAIKLYQYHGAEGSFTFWRFKIEVPLADHELAVHYSIDGEAHPNSQSEAIKGLTGHTFFVPAKTQNFRWAGHSCNGFSASTDESVWNGANPLWDDLLKAHAAKPYHAVIGGGDQIYCDKLVREPEMQEWNDQTDSKKRMAMPLTDAISTCIDRYMFNHYCEWFGGGSFAKTIAQVPMINMLDDHDLIDGFGTYPDDLMRAAVFNHVGRRGYFFFLLFQLFINDDVDGTSEASHPNRSILFGGDGVYIPFKNHSLLSYLGPKQWILLADCRSERKIDQICSKATYQRLFDAVRKLPPGVEHLIVLLGVPLAYPRMVFLERTLSSSMNPLIMLAKGLSPGFINNFNGQVELLDDLGDHWCAGPHKHERNWLVEHVQELCLEKKLRASYISGDVHAAGVGVFYGYHQHDPSLDPKYSLAVITSAIVNAPPPPAVISMLNKLASKKHRSLFYCGTKETMVPLFDTDLAGQKQKDKYIIGARNWCSVEYHQETGELEFDIRVEKVKGGGETKSYAVKAPAPRWVVAKHHHHLLHSKDFDKSIATLRGQPPASTA
;
A
#
# COMPACT_ATOMS: atom_id res chain seq x y z
N MET A 1 -22.38 -30.96 -12.05
CA MET A 1 -21.14 -30.19 -11.81
C MET A 1 -21.33 -29.47 -10.50
N THR A 2 -20.29 -29.34 -9.67
CA THR A 2 -20.35 -28.52 -8.46
C THR A 2 -20.64 -27.07 -8.85
N THR A 3 -21.44 -26.38 -8.04
CA THR A 3 -21.82 -24.98 -8.29
C THR A 3 -21.44 -24.15 -7.08
N LEU A 4 -20.70 -23.06 -7.29
CA LEU A 4 -20.25 -22.16 -6.21
C LEU A 4 -20.90 -20.80 -6.37
N ASN A 5 -21.59 -20.32 -5.33
CA ASN A 5 -22.13 -18.96 -5.30
C ASN A 5 -21.09 -17.98 -4.74
N VAL A 6 -20.31 -17.38 -5.64
CA VAL A 6 -19.19 -16.52 -5.30
C VAL A 6 -19.67 -15.11 -5.02
N LYS A 7 -19.58 -14.69 -3.75
CA LYS A 7 -19.86 -13.31 -3.32
C LYS A 7 -18.69 -12.39 -3.70
N THR A 8 -17.45 -12.85 -3.55
CA THR A 8 -16.24 -12.05 -3.82
C THR A 8 -15.10 -12.92 -4.35
N GLY A 9 -14.32 -12.38 -5.29
CA GLY A 9 -13.16 -13.03 -5.90
C GLY A 9 -13.45 -13.71 -7.25
N PRO A 10 -12.48 -14.43 -7.83
CA PRO A 10 -11.17 -14.71 -7.26
C PRO A 10 -10.33 -13.44 -7.11
N MET A 11 -9.62 -13.35 -5.98
CA MET A 11 -8.62 -12.33 -5.73
C MET A 11 -7.27 -13.03 -5.63
N LEU A 12 -6.23 -12.42 -6.19
CA LEU A 12 -4.86 -12.91 -6.13
C LEU A 12 -4.02 -12.06 -5.17
N ARG A 13 -3.16 -12.73 -4.42
CA ARG A 13 -2.15 -12.11 -3.55
C ARG A 13 -0.80 -12.73 -3.82
N TYR A 14 0.21 -11.90 -4.07
CA TYR A 14 1.59 -12.35 -4.15
C TYR A 14 2.25 -12.37 -2.76
N ASP A 15 3.08 -13.37 -2.52
CA ASP A 15 3.86 -13.52 -1.28
C ASP A 15 5.34 -13.20 -1.54
N THR A 16 6.06 -14.15 -2.17
CA THR A 16 7.49 -14.04 -2.45
C THR A 16 7.95 -15.11 -3.44
N VAL A 17 9.25 -15.17 -3.71
CA VAL A 17 9.91 -16.28 -4.42
C VAL A 17 10.83 -17.02 -3.47
N ASP A 18 10.72 -18.35 -3.43
CA ASP A 18 11.75 -19.21 -2.88
C ASP A 18 12.93 -19.25 -3.87
N LEU A 19 14.02 -18.57 -3.53
CA LEU A 19 15.18 -18.46 -4.41
C LEU A 19 16.00 -19.76 -4.49
N GLU A 20 15.92 -20.63 -3.49
CA GLU A 20 16.64 -21.90 -3.49
C GLU A 20 15.96 -22.89 -4.43
N GLN A 21 14.63 -22.92 -4.40
CA GLN A 21 13.81 -23.82 -5.23
C GLN A 21 13.38 -23.17 -6.55
N SER A 22 13.58 -21.87 -6.71
CA SER A 22 13.05 -21.06 -7.82
C SER A 22 11.52 -21.20 -7.97
N ILE A 23 10.79 -21.13 -6.86
CA ILE A 23 9.33 -21.27 -6.83
C ILE A 23 8.69 -19.92 -6.49
N TYR A 24 7.79 -19.45 -7.36
CA TYR A 24 6.91 -18.32 -7.10
C TYR A 24 5.78 -18.73 -6.18
N HIS A 25 5.64 -18.04 -5.04
CA HIS A 25 4.56 -18.25 -4.07
C HIS A 25 3.54 -17.12 -4.15
N ALA A 26 2.28 -17.51 -4.29
CA ALA A 26 1.12 -16.63 -4.24
C ALA A 26 -0.09 -17.39 -3.67
N TYR A 27 -1.20 -16.70 -3.55
CA TYR A 27 -2.46 -17.24 -3.08
C TYR A 27 -3.60 -16.71 -3.93
N ALA A 28 -4.65 -17.52 -4.07
CA ALA A 28 -5.96 -17.05 -4.52
C ALA A 28 -6.96 -17.17 -3.38
N MET A 29 -8.00 -16.33 -3.40
CA MET A 29 -9.10 -16.42 -2.45
C MET A 29 -10.45 -16.16 -3.12
N ILE A 30 -11.46 -16.94 -2.73
CA ILE A 30 -12.87 -16.66 -2.99
C ILE A 30 -13.66 -16.65 -1.68
N VAL A 31 -14.75 -15.88 -1.67
CA VAL A 31 -15.75 -15.91 -0.61
C VAL A 31 -17.05 -16.39 -1.22
N THR A 32 -17.60 -17.47 -0.66
CA THR A 32 -18.81 -18.11 -1.19
C THR A 32 -19.95 -18.07 -0.18
N GLU A 33 -21.19 -17.92 -0.66
CA GLU A 33 -22.39 -18.09 0.16
C GLU A 33 -22.68 -19.59 0.36
N ASP A 34 -22.75 -20.04 1.61
CA ASP A 34 -22.80 -21.48 1.92
C ASP A 34 -24.14 -22.11 1.56
N ALA A 35 -25.24 -21.37 1.65
CA ALA A 35 -26.60 -21.90 1.48
C ALA A 35 -26.89 -22.41 0.05
N THR A 36 -26.19 -21.85 -0.93
CA THR A 36 -26.42 -22.10 -2.37
C THR A 36 -25.19 -22.63 -3.10
N SER A 37 -24.10 -22.88 -2.36
CA SER A 37 -22.89 -23.52 -2.89
C SER A 37 -22.91 -25.03 -2.62
N ASP A 38 -22.43 -25.82 -3.58
CA ASP A 38 -22.21 -27.25 -3.45
C ASP A 38 -20.76 -27.53 -3.03
N TYR A 39 -20.59 -27.97 -1.79
CA TYR A 39 -19.30 -28.39 -1.23
C TYR A 39 -19.16 -29.91 -1.12
N SER A 40 -19.86 -30.69 -1.95
CA SER A 40 -19.64 -32.14 -2.05
C SER A 40 -18.20 -32.49 -2.43
N ILE A 41 -17.50 -31.56 -3.09
CA ILE A 41 -16.06 -31.58 -3.35
C ILE A 41 -15.48 -30.27 -2.84
N THR A 42 -14.32 -30.31 -2.18
CA THR A 42 -13.60 -29.11 -1.78
C THR A 42 -13.27 -28.28 -3.03
N PRO A 43 -13.53 -26.95 -3.04
CA PRO A 43 -13.12 -26.11 -4.15
C PRO A 43 -11.64 -26.31 -4.49
N THR A 44 -11.33 -26.48 -5.77
CA THR A 44 -9.97 -26.74 -6.24
C THR A 44 -9.61 -25.76 -7.34
N LEU A 45 -8.39 -25.21 -7.27
CA LEU A 45 -7.82 -24.30 -8.26
C LEU A 45 -6.95 -25.09 -9.23
N GLN A 46 -7.21 -24.93 -10.52
CA GLN A 46 -6.46 -25.51 -11.63
C GLN A 46 -5.51 -24.48 -12.22
N LEU A 47 -4.26 -24.85 -12.48
CA LEU A 47 -3.23 -23.97 -13.02
C LEU A 47 -2.60 -24.57 -14.27
N ARG A 48 -2.50 -23.77 -15.33
CA ARG A 48 -1.70 -24.06 -16.54
C ARG A 48 -0.81 -22.86 -16.82
N TRP A 49 0.42 -23.07 -17.27
CA TRP A 49 1.31 -21.96 -17.61
C TRP A 49 2.06 -22.18 -18.91
N GLU A 50 2.25 -21.12 -19.67
CA GLU A 50 2.98 -21.13 -20.93
C GLU A 50 3.87 -19.90 -21.06
N LYS A 51 4.70 -19.86 -22.10
CA LYS A 51 5.54 -18.70 -22.38
C LYS A 51 4.63 -17.50 -22.70
N ALA A 52 4.82 -16.36 -22.02
CA ALA A 52 3.95 -15.19 -22.15
C ALA A 52 3.96 -14.52 -23.54
N ALA A 53 4.96 -14.79 -24.37
CA ALA A 53 5.11 -14.14 -25.67
C ALA A 53 3.91 -14.43 -26.60
N GLY A 54 3.10 -13.41 -26.88
CA GLY A 54 1.92 -13.52 -27.75
C GLY A 54 0.61 -13.81 -27.02
N VAL A 55 0.64 -13.98 -25.69
CA VAL A 55 -0.57 -14.09 -24.87
C VAL A 55 -1.05 -12.69 -24.55
N SER A 56 -2.21 -12.31 -25.09
CA SER A 56 -2.95 -11.16 -24.56
C SER A 56 -3.76 -11.62 -23.33
N ALA A 57 -3.97 -10.73 -22.37
CA ALA A 57 -4.90 -10.94 -21.26
C ALA A 57 -6.37 -10.90 -21.76
N ALA A 58 -6.70 -11.74 -22.75
CA ALA A 58 -8.00 -11.77 -23.42
C ALA A 58 -9.01 -12.68 -22.69
N VAL A 59 -10.28 -12.29 -22.85
CA VAL A 59 -11.50 -12.80 -22.20
C VAL A 59 -12.08 -14.04 -22.94
N ASP A 60 -11.51 -14.42 -24.08
CA ASP A 60 -12.10 -15.39 -25.00
C ASP A 60 -11.67 -16.82 -24.67
N GLY A 61 -12.34 -17.51 -23.73
CA GLY A 61 -12.40 -18.99 -23.53
C GLY A 61 -11.12 -19.84 -23.45
N THR A 62 -9.97 -19.28 -23.79
CA THR A 62 -8.62 -19.88 -23.92
C THR A 62 -7.89 -19.92 -22.59
N THR A 63 -8.39 -19.17 -21.61
CA THR A 63 -7.92 -19.11 -20.23
C THR A 63 -8.53 -20.20 -19.35
N ALA A 64 -9.55 -20.92 -19.82
CA ALA A 64 -10.15 -22.01 -19.08
C ALA A 64 -9.13 -23.15 -18.87
N VAL A 65 -8.98 -23.56 -17.62
CA VAL A 65 -8.16 -24.70 -17.22
C VAL A 65 -9.08 -25.80 -16.71
N SER A 66 -8.80 -27.04 -17.13
CA SER A 66 -9.48 -28.25 -16.69
C SER A 66 -8.45 -29.30 -16.27
N ASP A 67 -8.90 -30.37 -15.63
CA ASP A 67 -8.06 -31.50 -15.23
C ASP A 67 -7.20 -32.05 -16.38
N ASP A 68 -7.74 -32.04 -17.61
CA ASP A 68 -7.06 -32.59 -18.79
C ASP A 68 -5.88 -31.74 -19.28
N ASN A 69 -5.82 -30.46 -18.91
CA ASN A 69 -4.81 -29.51 -19.41
C ASN A 69 -4.05 -28.77 -18.30
N SER A 70 -4.29 -29.10 -17.03
CA SER A 70 -3.63 -28.45 -15.90
C SER A 70 -2.23 -29.02 -15.68
N HIS A 71 -1.32 -28.13 -15.27
CA HIS A 71 0.02 -28.49 -14.81
C HIS A 71 0.04 -28.75 -13.30
N LYS A 72 -0.85 -28.09 -12.54
CA LYS A 72 -0.93 -28.21 -11.08
C LYS A 72 -2.34 -27.91 -10.58
N HIS A 73 -2.68 -28.56 -9.48
CA HIS A 73 -3.91 -28.37 -8.73
C HIS A 73 -3.57 -27.80 -7.34
N SER A 74 -4.46 -26.99 -6.78
CA SER A 74 -4.44 -26.61 -5.37
C SER A 74 -5.84 -26.79 -4.80
N GLU A 75 -6.02 -27.75 -3.90
CA GLU A 75 -7.22 -27.83 -3.08
C GLU A 75 -7.27 -26.62 -2.13
N ALA A 76 -8.45 -26.03 -1.93
CA ALA A 76 -8.62 -24.93 -1.00
C ALA A 76 -8.53 -25.41 0.45
N ILE A 77 -8.08 -24.51 1.33
CA ILE A 77 -8.40 -24.61 2.76
C ILE A 77 -9.55 -23.66 3.09
N LYS A 78 -10.35 -24.06 4.09
CA LYS A 78 -11.29 -23.15 4.74
C LYS A 78 -10.53 -22.24 5.71
N LEU A 79 -10.34 -20.98 5.34
CA LEU A 79 -9.58 -20.02 6.14
C LEU A 79 -10.42 -19.38 7.25
N TYR A 80 -11.68 -19.09 6.94
CA TYR A 80 -12.64 -18.49 7.88
C TYR A 80 -14.07 -18.76 7.41
N GLN A 81 -15.01 -18.77 8.34
CA GLN A 81 -16.45 -18.80 8.05
C GLN A 81 -17.12 -17.64 8.78
N TYR A 82 -17.64 -16.70 8.02
CA TYR A 82 -18.43 -15.60 8.55
C TYR A 82 -19.88 -16.07 8.75
N HIS A 83 -20.45 -15.80 9.92
CA HIS A 83 -21.85 -16.09 10.24
C HIS A 83 -22.59 -14.77 10.46
N GLY A 84 -23.42 -14.39 9.49
CA GLY A 84 -24.25 -13.18 9.55
C GLY A 84 -25.74 -13.48 9.52
N ALA A 85 -26.56 -12.44 9.67
CA ALA A 85 -28.01 -12.55 9.59
C ALA A 85 -28.51 -13.04 8.21
N GLU A 86 -27.76 -12.75 7.15
CA GLU A 86 -28.07 -13.15 5.77
C GLU A 86 -27.63 -14.58 5.43
N GLY A 87 -26.93 -15.26 6.35
CA GLY A 87 -26.41 -16.60 6.13
C GLY A 87 -24.94 -16.75 6.52
N SER A 88 -24.37 -17.89 6.17
CA SER A 88 -22.96 -18.19 6.39
C SER A 88 -22.18 -18.07 5.09
N PHE A 89 -20.96 -17.55 5.18
CA PHE A 89 -20.09 -17.31 4.05
C PHE A 89 -18.69 -17.85 4.34
N THR A 90 -18.20 -18.72 3.47
CA THR A 90 -16.89 -19.35 3.65
C THR A 90 -15.81 -18.68 2.80
N PHE A 91 -14.66 -18.41 3.44
CA PHE A 91 -13.42 -17.96 2.80
C PHE A 91 -12.57 -19.17 2.43
N TRP A 92 -12.35 -19.37 1.14
CA TRP A 92 -11.54 -20.46 0.59
C TRP A 92 -10.23 -19.90 0.08
N ARG A 93 -9.10 -20.34 0.66
CA ARG A 93 -7.75 -19.94 0.25
C ARG A 93 -7.07 -21.06 -0.51
N PHE A 94 -6.53 -20.75 -1.69
CA PHE A 94 -5.77 -21.66 -2.53
C PHE A 94 -4.30 -21.24 -2.53
N LYS A 95 -3.38 -22.20 -2.45
CA LYS A 95 -1.94 -21.93 -2.54
C LYS A 95 -1.50 -22.04 -3.99
N ILE A 96 -0.83 -21.00 -4.49
CA ILE A 96 -0.25 -20.98 -5.83
C ILE A 96 1.26 -21.13 -5.71
N GLU A 97 1.80 -22.09 -6.45
CA GLU A 97 3.23 -22.40 -6.50
C GLU A 97 3.62 -22.70 -7.94
N VAL A 98 4.26 -21.74 -8.60
CA VAL A 98 4.66 -21.83 -10.01
C VAL A 98 6.19 -21.85 -10.10
N PRO A 99 6.81 -22.86 -10.73
CA PRO A 99 8.25 -22.84 -10.97
C PRO A 99 8.63 -21.66 -11.87
N LEU A 100 9.63 -20.88 -11.47
CA LEU A 100 10.17 -19.83 -12.33
C LEU A 100 10.86 -20.46 -13.55
N ALA A 101 10.66 -19.87 -14.72
CA ALA A 101 11.31 -20.26 -15.96
C ALA A 101 12.39 -19.24 -16.38
N ASP A 102 13.16 -19.56 -17.42
CA ASP A 102 14.15 -18.62 -18.00
C ASP A 102 13.50 -17.59 -18.93
N HIS A 103 12.17 -17.59 -19.00
CA HIS A 103 11.33 -16.62 -19.71
C HIS A 103 10.09 -16.32 -18.85
N GLU A 104 9.45 -15.19 -19.13
CA GLU A 104 8.19 -14.80 -18.49
C GLU A 104 7.07 -15.79 -18.83
N LEU A 105 6.28 -16.15 -17.82
CA LEU A 105 5.16 -17.08 -17.94
C LEU A 105 3.83 -16.33 -17.88
N ALA A 106 2.91 -16.71 -18.76
CA ALA A 106 1.48 -16.48 -18.56
C ALA A 106 0.91 -17.70 -17.82
N VAL A 107 0.27 -17.47 -16.67
CA VAL A 107 -0.32 -18.50 -15.83
C VAL A 107 -1.83 -18.35 -15.88
N HIS A 108 -2.49 -19.30 -16.55
CA HIS A 108 -3.93 -19.42 -16.58
C HIS A 108 -4.42 -20.20 -15.37
N TYR A 109 -5.59 -19.80 -14.86
CA TYR A 109 -6.23 -20.52 -13.77
C TYR A 109 -7.75 -20.52 -13.85
N SER A 110 -8.34 -21.59 -13.35
CA SER A 110 -9.78 -21.77 -13.16
C SER A 110 -10.04 -22.39 -11.79
N ILE A 111 -11.19 -22.09 -11.20
CA ILE A 111 -11.67 -22.78 -9.99
C ILE A 111 -12.72 -23.78 -10.45
N ASP A 112 -12.60 -25.03 -10.01
CA ASP A 112 -13.46 -26.12 -10.43
C ASP A 112 -14.93 -25.87 -10.09
N GLY A 113 -15.80 -26.25 -11.02
CA GLY A 113 -17.24 -26.06 -10.95
C GLY A 113 -17.73 -24.91 -11.82
N GLU A 114 -19.03 -24.65 -11.74
CA GLU A 114 -19.67 -23.52 -12.41
C GLU A 114 -20.03 -22.43 -11.40
N ALA A 115 -19.88 -21.18 -11.80
CA ALA A 115 -20.39 -20.06 -11.01
C ALA A 115 -21.92 -20.15 -10.91
N HIS A 116 -22.46 -20.07 -9.70
CA HIS A 116 -23.89 -19.99 -9.48
C HIS A 116 -24.45 -18.74 -10.18
N PRO A 117 -25.66 -18.76 -10.78
CA PRO A 117 -26.25 -17.59 -11.43
C PRO A 117 -26.38 -16.33 -10.55
N ASN A 118 -26.43 -16.52 -9.23
CA ASN A 118 -26.51 -15.42 -8.25
C ASN A 118 -25.14 -14.91 -7.77
N SER A 119 -24.04 -15.41 -8.34
CA SER A 119 -22.70 -14.94 -7.95
C SER A 119 -22.57 -13.44 -8.24
N GLN A 120 -22.02 -12.70 -7.28
CA GLN A 120 -22.03 -11.24 -7.29
C GLN A 120 -20.74 -10.64 -7.85
N SER A 121 -19.63 -11.36 -7.73
CA SER A 121 -18.31 -10.87 -8.12
C SER A 121 -18.21 -10.51 -9.61
N GLU A 122 -17.79 -9.28 -9.91
CA GLU A 122 -17.53 -8.80 -11.27
C GLU A 122 -16.36 -9.52 -11.93
N ALA A 123 -15.47 -10.15 -11.15
CA ALA A 123 -14.33 -10.89 -11.67
C ALA A 123 -14.75 -12.10 -12.50
N ILE A 124 -15.85 -12.79 -12.17
CA ILE A 124 -16.22 -14.05 -12.86
C ILE A 124 -17.33 -13.89 -13.90
N LYS A 125 -17.89 -12.68 -14.08
CA LYS A 125 -19.01 -12.45 -14.99
C LYS A 125 -18.59 -12.69 -16.45
N GLY A 126 -19.10 -13.76 -17.04
CA GLY A 126 -18.81 -14.14 -18.42
C GLY A 126 -17.40 -14.72 -18.62
N LEU A 127 -16.73 -15.11 -17.55
CA LEU A 127 -15.38 -15.66 -17.58
C LEU A 127 -15.34 -17.09 -17.04
N THR A 128 -14.55 -17.94 -17.69
CA THR A 128 -14.32 -19.34 -17.30
C THR A 128 -12.93 -19.59 -16.73
N GLY A 129 -12.08 -18.56 -16.73
CA GLY A 129 -10.72 -18.59 -16.21
C GLY A 129 -10.04 -17.24 -16.36
N HIS A 130 -8.92 -17.08 -15.68
CA HIS A 130 -8.15 -15.84 -15.60
C HIS A 130 -6.69 -16.10 -15.94
N THR A 131 -5.93 -15.03 -16.20
CA THR A 131 -4.49 -15.11 -16.44
C THR A 131 -3.76 -14.09 -15.57
N PHE A 132 -2.66 -14.51 -14.94
CA PHE A 132 -1.68 -13.63 -14.33
C PHE A 132 -0.28 -13.95 -14.86
N PHE A 133 0.70 -13.10 -14.57
CA PHE A 133 2.04 -13.20 -15.15
C PHE A 133 3.11 -13.38 -14.09
N VAL A 134 4.03 -14.32 -14.34
CA VAL A 134 5.16 -14.64 -13.47
C VAL A 134 6.46 -14.31 -14.21
N PRO A 135 7.37 -13.51 -13.63
CA PRO A 135 8.58 -13.09 -14.31
C PRO A 135 9.56 -14.25 -14.50
N ALA A 136 10.48 -14.11 -15.47
CA ALA A 136 11.61 -15.02 -15.59
C ALA A 136 12.53 -14.96 -14.36
N LYS A 137 13.32 -16.01 -14.11
CA LYS A 137 14.33 -16.06 -13.03
C LYS A 137 15.25 -14.85 -12.99
N THR A 138 15.67 -14.36 -14.15
CA THR A 138 16.60 -13.23 -14.30
C THR A 138 15.91 -11.89 -14.49
N GLN A 139 14.58 -11.87 -14.45
CA GLN A 139 13.77 -10.70 -14.75
C GLN A 139 13.27 -10.05 -13.46
N ASN A 140 13.34 -8.73 -13.44
CA ASN A 140 12.77 -7.92 -12.39
C ASN A 140 11.27 -7.71 -12.61
N PHE A 141 10.50 -7.66 -11.52
CA PHE A 141 9.07 -7.40 -11.59
C PHE A 141 8.85 -6.00 -12.18
N ARG A 142 7.95 -5.95 -13.16
CA ARG A 142 7.11 -4.77 -13.44
C ARG A 142 5.93 -4.79 -12.50
N TRP A 143 5.65 -3.67 -11.83
CA TRP A 143 4.55 -3.58 -10.88
C TRP A 143 3.90 -2.20 -10.93
N ALA A 144 2.66 -2.12 -10.45
CA ALA A 144 1.91 -0.87 -10.34
C ALA A 144 1.67 -0.53 -8.87
N GLY A 145 1.99 0.69 -8.44
CA GLY A 145 1.68 1.21 -7.10
C GLY A 145 0.42 2.06 -7.08
N HIS A 146 -0.39 1.93 -6.04
CA HIS A 146 -1.58 2.77 -5.81
C HIS A 146 -1.87 2.93 -4.31
N SER A 147 -2.75 3.88 -3.98
CA SER A 147 -3.33 4.05 -2.65
C SER A 147 -4.68 4.77 -2.77
N CYS A 148 -5.44 4.84 -1.68
CA CYS A 148 -6.70 5.58 -1.60
C CYS A 148 -7.69 5.13 -2.68
N ASN A 149 -7.93 3.82 -2.69
CA ASN A 149 -8.87 3.11 -3.53
C ASN A 149 -10.28 3.16 -2.93
N GLY A 150 -10.79 4.34 -2.67
CA GLY A 150 -12.16 4.56 -2.22
C GLY A 150 -12.48 6.05 -2.16
N PHE A 151 -13.71 6.37 -1.77
CA PHE A 151 -14.18 7.74 -1.67
C PHE A 151 -14.40 8.12 -0.22
N SER A 152 -13.91 9.30 0.16
CA SER A 152 -14.23 9.90 1.44
C SER A 152 -15.76 10.07 1.56
N ALA A 153 -16.27 10.02 2.80
CA ALA A 153 -17.70 9.94 3.05
C ALA A 153 -18.52 11.17 2.61
N SER A 154 -17.85 12.26 2.21
CA SER A 154 -18.41 13.54 1.72
C SER A 154 -18.28 13.73 0.20
N THR A 155 -17.58 12.82 -0.50
CA THR A 155 -17.32 12.96 -1.94
C THR A 155 -18.53 12.56 -2.78
N ASP A 156 -18.91 13.40 -3.74
CA ASP A 156 -19.83 13.03 -4.82
C ASP A 156 -19.08 12.14 -5.82
N GLU A 157 -19.40 10.85 -5.83
CA GLU A 157 -18.73 9.85 -6.68
C GLU A 157 -19.11 10.01 -8.17
N SER A 158 -20.28 10.61 -8.46
CA SER A 158 -20.83 10.71 -9.82
C SER A 158 -20.00 11.61 -10.72
N VAL A 159 -19.41 12.66 -10.16
CA VAL A 159 -18.55 13.60 -10.90
C VAL A 159 -17.20 12.97 -11.28
N TRP A 160 -16.85 11.81 -10.71
CA TRP A 160 -15.63 11.05 -11.00
C TRP A 160 -15.87 9.85 -11.91
N ASN A 161 -17.11 9.64 -12.37
CA ASN A 161 -17.55 8.42 -13.04
C ASN A 161 -17.28 7.15 -12.20
N GLY A 162 -17.39 7.28 -10.87
CA GLY A 162 -17.08 6.21 -9.91
C GLY A 162 -15.59 5.86 -9.84
N ALA A 163 -15.31 4.65 -9.33
CA ALA A 163 -13.97 4.17 -9.02
C ALA A 163 -13.22 3.57 -10.23
N ASN A 164 -13.94 3.16 -11.29
CA ASN A 164 -13.36 2.40 -12.41
C ASN A 164 -12.33 3.14 -13.29
N PRO A 165 -12.43 4.46 -13.58
CA PRO A 165 -11.69 5.05 -14.70
C PRO A 165 -10.17 4.83 -14.69
N LEU A 166 -9.49 4.94 -13.54
CA LEU A 166 -8.04 4.68 -13.48
C LEU A 166 -7.67 3.21 -13.35
N TRP A 167 -8.55 2.37 -12.82
CA TRP A 167 -8.40 0.92 -12.91
C TRP A 167 -8.51 0.44 -14.36
N ASP A 168 -9.40 1.03 -15.15
CA ASP A 168 -9.49 0.76 -16.58
C ASP A 168 -8.23 1.21 -17.35
N ASP A 169 -7.66 2.36 -17.00
CA ASP A 169 -6.37 2.82 -17.53
C ASP A 169 -5.22 1.85 -17.17
N LEU A 170 -5.17 1.39 -15.93
CA LEU A 170 -4.20 0.39 -15.47
C LEU A 170 -4.38 -0.96 -16.19
N LEU A 171 -5.61 -1.44 -16.36
CA LEU A 171 -5.92 -2.66 -17.09
C LEU A 171 -5.50 -2.56 -18.57
N LYS A 172 -5.70 -1.40 -19.21
CA LYS A 172 -5.19 -1.15 -20.58
C LYS A 172 -3.66 -1.21 -20.62
N ALA A 173 -2.98 -0.61 -19.63
CA ALA A 173 -1.53 -0.67 -19.52
C ALA A 173 -1.04 -2.12 -19.29
N HIS A 174 -1.72 -2.87 -18.41
CA HIS A 174 -1.44 -4.29 -18.15
C HIS A 174 -1.61 -5.14 -19.42
N ALA A 175 -2.68 -4.93 -20.20
CA ALA A 175 -2.90 -5.64 -21.45
C ALA A 175 -1.82 -5.34 -22.51
N ALA A 176 -1.25 -4.13 -22.51
CA ALA A 176 -0.16 -3.75 -23.41
C ALA A 176 1.21 -4.29 -22.96
N LYS A 177 1.47 -4.26 -21.65
CA LYS A 177 2.71 -4.75 -21.04
C LYS A 177 2.40 -5.27 -19.63
N PRO A 178 2.30 -6.60 -19.43
CA PRO A 178 1.80 -7.16 -18.18
C PRO A 178 2.60 -6.74 -16.95
N TYR A 179 1.87 -6.35 -15.90
CA TYR A 179 2.38 -6.20 -14.54
C TYR A 179 2.35 -7.56 -13.82
N HIS A 180 3.35 -7.81 -12.98
CA HIS A 180 3.45 -9.03 -12.18
C HIS A 180 2.85 -8.85 -10.78
N ALA A 181 2.69 -7.61 -10.33
CA ALA A 181 2.08 -7.27 -9.06
C ALA A 181 1.43 -5.89 -9.10
N VAL A 182 0.40 -5.71 -8.28
CA VAL A 182 -0.19 -4.42 -7.95
C VAL A 182 -0.01 -4.20 -6.44
N ILE A 183 0.54 -3.06 -6.06
CA ILE A 183 1.00 -2.79 -4.69
C ILE A 183 0.14 -1.68 -4.09
N GLY A 184 -0.66 -2.05 -3.09
CA GLY A 184 -1.53 -1.15 -2.34
C GLY A 184 -0.80 -0.54 -1.15
N GLY A 185 -0.69 0.79 -1.14
CA GLY A 185 -0.01 1.57 -0.11
C GLY A 185 -0.90 2.07 1.01
N GLY A 186 -1.99 1.38 1.35
CA GLY A 186 -2.97 1.89 2.33
C GLY A 186 -4.24 2.47 1.70
N ASP A 187 -5.31 2.49 2.48
CA ASP A 187 -6.65 2.90 2.06
C ASP A 187 -7.13 2.11 0.85
N GLN A 188 -7.05 0.79 0.92
CA GLN A 188 -7.58 -0.06 -0.16
C GLN A 188 -9.11 -0.02 -0.19
N ILE A 189 -9.71 0.38 0.94
CA ILE A 189 -11.14 0.56 1.20
C ILE A 189 -11.33 1.71 2.21
N TYR A 190 -12.50 2.36 2.22
CA TYR A 190 -12.85 3.45 3.13
C TYR A 190 -13.99 3.06 4.05
N CYS A 191 -13.66 2.62 5.25
CA CYS A 191 -14.59 2.09 6.25
C CYS A 191 -15.27 3.19 7.11
N ASP A 192 -15.00 4.47 6.86
CA ASP A 192 -15.48 5.59 7.70
C ASP A 192 -16.99 5.69 7.78
N LYS A 193 -17.70 5.22 6.74
CA LYS A 193 -19.17 5.24 6.70
C LYS A 193 -19.78 4.31 7.77
N LEU A 194 -19.00 3.43 8.41
CA LEU A 194 -19.43 2.57 9.52
C LEU A 194 -20.15 3.34 10.63
N VAL A 195 -19.68 4.54 10.99
CA VAL A 195 -20.30 5.30 12.09
C VAL A 195 -21.67 5.87 11.75
N ARG A 196 -22.11 5.75 10.50
CA ARG A 196 -23.46 6.10 10.04
C ARG A 196 -24.46 4.95 10.16
N GLU A 197 -24.01 3.76 10.53
CA GLU A 197 -24.92 2.64 10.78
C GLU A 197 -25.89 2.96 11.94
N PRO A 198 -27.16 2.53 11.87
CA PRO A 198 -28.18 2.84 12.88
C PRO A 198 -27.75 2.49 14.30
N GLU A 199 -27.10 1.33 14.48
CA GLU A 199 -26.62 0.80 15.76
C GLU A 199 -25.48 1.63 16.36
N MET A 200 -24.77 2.41 15.53
CA MET A 200 -23.66 3.27 15.95
C MET A 200 -24.12 4.68 16.37
N GLN A 201 -25.34 5.11 16.01
CA GLN A 201 -25.77 6.51 16.13
C GLN A 201 -25.78 7.02 17.56
N GLU A 202 -26.24 6.23 18.54
CA GLU A 202 -26.26 6.66 19.94
C GLU A 202 -24.84 6.98 20.45
N TRP A 203 -23.85 6.19 20.03
CA TRP A 203 -22.45 6.41 20.38
C TRP A 203 -21.85 7.58 19.59
N ASN A 204 -22.11 7.65 18.29
CA ASN A 204 -21.57 8.69 17.42
C ASN A 204 -22.09 10.10 17.78
N ASP A 205 -23.37 10.21 18.11
CA ASP A 205 -24.05 11.47 18.41
C ASP A 205 -23.83 11.94 19.86
N GLN A 206 -23.15 11.14 20.69
CA GLN A 206 -22.84 11.52 22.07
C GLN A 206 -21.79 12.64 22.13
N THR A 207 -22.26 13.86 22.35
CA THR A 207 -21.42 15.07 22.41
C THR A 207 -20.53 15.17 23.65
N ASP A 208 -20.90 14.53 24.78
CA ASP A 208 -20.03 14.45 25.96
C ASP A 208 -18.98 13.35 25.76
N SER A 209 -17.75 13.77 25.46
CA SER A 209 -16.63 12.85 25.18
C SER A 209 -16.44 11.80 26.29
N LYS A 210 -16.56 12.18 27.56
CA LYS A 210 -16.39 11.22 28.67
C LYS A 210 -17.51 10.20 28.71
N LYS A 211 -18.76 10.63 28.48
CA LYS A 211 -19.90 9.70 28.38
C LYS A 211 -19.74 8.78 27.18
N ARG A 212 -19.37 9.31 26.02
CA ARG A 212 -19.15 8.54 24.79
C ARG A 212 -18.10 7.45 24.98
N MET A 213 -16.97 7.80 25.59
CA MET A 213 -15.89 6.83 25.87
C MET A 213 -16.29 5.77 26.91
N ALA A 214 -17.21 6.09 27.82
CA ALA A 214 -17.72 5.17 28.83
C ALA A 214 -18.85 4.25 28.32
N MET A 215 -19.39 4.48 27.11
CA MET A 215 -20.44 3.63 26.56
C MET A 215 -19.91 2.20 26.32
N PRO A 216 -20.66 1.17 26.74
CA PRO A 216 -20.23 -0.21 26.58
C PRO A 216 -20.34 -0.64 25.11
N LEU A 217 -19.50 -1.59 24.71
CA LEU A 217 -19.72 -2.35 23.49
C LEU A 217 -20.92 -3.28 23.69
N THR A 218 -22.01 -3.03 22.97
CA THR A 218 -23.20 -3.89 22.98
C THR A 218 -23.08 -4.96 21.89
N ASP A 219 -23.81 -6.08 22.03
CA ASP A 219 -23.86 -7.13 21.01
C ASP A 219 -24.37 -6.59 19.66
N ALA A 220 -25.30 -5.63 19.69
CA ALA A 220 -25.81 -4.95 18.50
C ALA A 220 -24.71 -4.17 17.77
N ILE A 221 -23.91 -3.40 18.49
CA ILE A 221 -22.76 -2.66 17.92
C ILE A 221 -21.71 -3.65 17.39
N SER A 222 -21.37 -4.68 18.16
CA SER A 222 -20.37 -5.67 17.74
C SER A 222 -20.80 -6.40 16.45
N THR A 223 -22.05 -6.85 16.40
CA THR A 223 -22.63 -7.50 15.20
C THR A 223 -22.70 -6.53 14.02
N CYS A 224 -23.05 -5.27 14.25
CA CYS A 224 -23.09 -4.22 13.24
C CYS A 224 -21.70 -4.00 12.61
N ILE A 225 -20.65 -3.90 13.42
CA ILE A 225 -19.28 -3.69 12.93
C ILE A 225 -18.84 -4.85 12.04
N ASP A 226 -19.05 -6.09 12.48
CA ASP A 226 -18.69 -7.28 11.68
C ASP A 226 -19.50 -7.40 10.39
N ARG A 227 -20.81 -7.12 10.45
CA ARG A 227 -21.71 -7.08 9.29
C ARG A 227 -21.24 -6.05 8.28
N TYR A 228 -20.98 -4.82 8.73
CA TYR A 228 -20.54 -3.72 7.88
C TYR A 228 -19.21 -4.07 7.21
N MET A 229 -18.19 -4.46 7.99
CA MET A 229 -16.86 -4.77 7.46
C MET A 229 -16.93 -5.90 6.43
N PHE A 230 -17.60 -7.02 6.75
CA PHE A 230 -17.73 -8.14 5.82
C PHE A 230 -18.42 -7.74 4.51
N ASN A 231 -19.59 -7.10 4.58
CA ASN A 231 -20.34 -6.72 3.38
C ASN A 231 -19.59 -5.66 2.56
N HIS A 232 -18.99 -4.66 3.23
CA HIS A 232 -18.26 -3.59 2.54
C HIS A 232 -17.04 -4.13 1.79
N TYR A 233 -16.24 -5.00 2.42
CA TYR A 233 -15.15 -5.68 1.75
C TYR A 233 -15.65 -6.53 0.57
N CYS A 234 -16.73 -7.29 0.77
CA CYS A 234 -17.28 -8.14 -0.28
C CYS A 234 -17.73 -7.34 -1.51
N GLU A 235 -18.42 -6.23 -1.31
CA GLU A 235 -18.88 -5.33 -2.37
C GLU A 235 -17.70 -4.63 -3.06
N TRP A 236 -16.75 -4.11 -2.28
CA TRP A 236 -15.66 -3.30 -2.82
C TRP A 236 -14.63 -4.14 -3.57
N PHE A 237 -14.16 -5.25 -2.98
CA PHE A 237 -13.20 -6.16 -3.61
C PHE A 237 -13.85 -7.09 -4.65
N GLY A 238 -15.17 -7.24 -4.62
CA GLY A 238 -15.95 -7.95 -5.64
C GLY A 238 -16.43 -7.06 -6.78
N GLY A 239 -16.25 -5.74 -6.67
CA GLY A 239 -16.85 -4.75 -7.56
C GLY A 239 -15.91 -4.16 -8.62
N GLY A 240 -16.52 -3.76 -9.73
CA GLY A 240 -15.93 -2.91 -10.76
C GLY A 240 -14.65 -3.44 -11.41
N SER A 241 -13.85 -2.50 -11.90
CA SER A 241 -12.58 -2.79 -12.56
C SER A 241 -11.47 -3.17 -11.57
N PHE A 242 -11.64 -2.84 -10.29
CA PHE A 242 -10.73 -3.29 -9.23
C PHE A 242 -10.78 -4.81 -9.07
N ALA A 243 -11.97 -5.40 -8.93
CA ALA A 243 -12.15 -6.86 -8.86
C ALA A 243 -11.53 -7.58 -10.08
N LYS A 244 -11.75 -7.04 -11.28
CA LYS A 244 -11.16 -7.56 -12.53
C LYS A 244 -9.63 -7.47 -12.55
N THR A 245 -9.07 -6.42 -11.95
CA THR A 245 -7.62 -6.22 -11.83
C THR A 245 -7.02 -7.25 -10.89
N ILE A 246 -7.57 -7.40 -9.68
CA ILE A 246 -6.99 -8.25 -8.64
C ILE A 246 -7.23 -9.76 -8.89
N ALA A 247 -8.08 -10.10 -9.85
CA ALA A 247 -8.18 -11.45 -10.41
C ALA A 247 -7.05 -11.79 -11.41
N GLN A 248 -6.29 -10.80 -11.90
CA GLN A 248 -5.29 -10.97 -12.97
C GLN A 248 -3.91 -10.41 -12.60
N VAL A 249 -3.84 -9.50 -11.64
CA VAL A 249 -2.62 -8.88 -11.14
C VAL A 249 -2.55 -9.12 -9.63
N PRO A 250 -1.67 -10.02 -9.15
CA PRO A 250 -1.55 -10.33 -7.73
C PRO A 250 -1.26 -9.09 -6.87
N MET A 251 -2.04 -8.91 -5.81
CA MET A 251 -1.89 -7.79 -4.88
C MET A 251 -0.74 -8.02 -3.88
N ILE A 252 -0.14 -6.92 -3.43
CA ILE A 252 0.66 -6.83 -2.20
C ILE A 252 0.20 -5.55 -1.48
N ASN A 253 -0.51 -5.69 -0.37
CA ASN A 253 -1.12 -4.54 0.30
C ASN A 253 -0.52 -4.32 1.68
N MET A 254 -0.55 -3.06 2.11
CA MET A 254 -0.43 -2.67 3.51
C MET A 254 -1.65 -1.87 3.94
N LEU A 255 -1.97 -1.94 5.22
CA LEU A 255 -3.09 -1.20 5.81
C LEU A 255 -2.72 0.27 6.07
N ASP A 256 -3.70 1.16 5.95
CA ASP A 256 -3.68 2.50 6.54
C ASP A 256 -4.97 2.78 7.35
N ASP A 257 -5.24 4.01 7.78
CA ASP A 257 -6.35 4.27 8.71
C ASP A 257 -7.71 4.03 8.09
N HIS A 258 -7.99 4.43 6.86
CA HIS A 258 -9.34 4.29 6.30
C HIS A 258 -9.75 2.82 6.08
N ASP A 259 -8.81 1.87 6.08
CA ASP A 259 -9.12 0.43 6.16
C ASP A 259 -9.81 0.07 7.51
N LEU A 260 -9.60 0.89 8.55
CA LEU A 260 -10.22 0.82 9.87
C LEU A 260 -11.29 1.93 10.02
N ILE A 261 -10.80 3.14 10.29
CA ILE A 261 -11.49 4.40 10.40
C ILE A 261 -10.44 5.51 10.39
N ASP A 262 -10.75 6.62 9.73
CA ASP A 262 -9.93 7.84 9.69
C ASP A 262 -9.20 8.14 11.01
N GLY A 263 -7.88 8.37 10.93
CA GLY A 263 -7.04 8.75 12.06
C GLY A 263 -6.79 7.67 13.11
N PHE A 264 -7.17 6.41 12.90
CA PHE A 264 -6.95 5.35 13.89
C PHE A 264 -5.46 5.24 14.29
N GLY A 265 -5.18 5.39 15.59
CA GLY A 265 -3.82 5.46 16.15
C GLY A 265 -3.34 6.87 16.49
N THR A 266 -4.03 7.90 15.99
CA THR A 266 -3.67 9.33 16.14
C THR A 266 -4.56 10.06 17.18
N TYR A 267 -5.49 9.34 17.82
CA TYR A 267 -6.33 9.88 18.90
C TYR A 267 -5.75 9.62 20.31
N PRO A 268 -6.21 10.38 21.33
CA PRO A 268 -5.83 10.16 22.73
C PRO A 268 -6.10 8.73 23.22
N ASP A 269 -5.25 8.24 24.13
CA ASP A 269 -5.30 6.87 24.68
C ASP A 269 -6.68 6.47 25.24
N ASP A 270 -7.41 7.39 25.86
CA ASP A 270 -8.73 7.13 26.44
C ASP A 270 -9.78 6.84 25.35
N LEU A 271 -9.74 7.56 24.23
CA LEU A 271 -10.60 7.27 23.08
C LEU A 271 -10.16 5.97 22.39
N MET A 272 -8.86 5.78 22.15
CA MET A 272 -8.33 4.56 21.50
C MET A 272 -8.65 3.28 22.29
N ARG A 273 -8.81 3.39 23.61
CA ARG A 273 -9.19 2.28 24.51
C ARG A 273 -10.69 2.18 24.79
N ALA A 274 -11.50 3.15 24.37
CA ALA A 274 -12.94 3.11 24.56
C ALA A 274 -13.53 1.87 23.88
N ALA A 275 -14.47 1.18 24.54
CA ALA A 275 -14.90 -0.16 24.14
C ALA A 275 -15.38 -0.24 22.69
N VAL A 276 -16.17 0.75 22.23
CA VAL A 276 -16.67 0.81 20.85
C VAL A 276 -15.54 1.15 19.86
N PHE A 277 -14.80 2.23 20.09
CA PHE A 277 -13.74 2.70 19.18
C PHE A 277 -12.61 1.66 19.02
N ASN A 278 -12.20 1.04 20.12
CA ASN A 278 -11.22 -0.02 20.12
C ASN A 278 -11.67 -1.24 19.30
N HIS A 279 -12.95 -1.61 19.43
CA HIS A 279 -13.52 -2.73 18.71
C HIS A 279 -13.54 -2.50 17.18
N VAL A 280 -13.80 -1.26 16.74
CA VAL A 280 -13.68 -0.87 15.31
C VAL A 280 -12.29 -1.20 14.78
N GLY A 281 -11.22 -0.74 15.45
CA GLY A 281 -9.86 -1.04 15.02
C GLY A 281 -9.51 -2.53 15.08
N ARG A 282 -9.92 -3.24 16.15
CA ARG A 282 -9.72 -4.68 16.29
C ARG A 282 -10.34 -5.46 15.12
N ARG A 283 -11.59 -5.15 14.76
CA ARG A 283 -12.31 -5.87 13.70
C ARG A 283 -11.87 -5.43 12.32
N GLY A 284 -11.62 -4.14 12.10
CA GLY A 284 -11.05 -3.65 10.84
C GLY A 284 -9.70 -4.33 10.53
N TYR A 285 -8.79 -4.45 11.51
CA TYR A 285 -7.50 -5.10 11.29
C TYR A 285 -7.66 -6.59 10.98
N PHE A 286 -8.59 -7.28 11.66
CA PHE A 286 -8.95 -8.66 11.35
C PHE A 286 -9.42 -8.83 9.89
N PHE A 287 -10.33 -7.97 9.42
CA PHE A 287 -10.80 -8.04 8.04
C PHE A 287 -9.75 -7.62 7.02
N PHE A 288 -8.83 -6.72 7.36
CA PHE A 288 -7.63 -6.44 6.56
C PHE A 288 -6.76 -7.69 6.39
N LEU A 289 -6.41 -8.38 7.47
CA LEU A 289 -5.62 -9.62 7.39
C LEU A 289 -6.32 -10.65 6.50
N LEU A 290 -7.63 -10.80 6.66
CA LEU A 290 -8.42 -11.77 5.93
C LEU A 290 -8.54 -11.42 4.44
N PHE A 291 -9.03 -10.23 4.09
CA PHE A 291 -9.32 -9.83 2.71
C PHE A 291 -8.10 -9.37 1.91
N GLN A 292 -7.09 -8.80 2.56
CA GLN A 292 -5.95 -8.20 1.86
C GLN A 292 -4.66 -9.02 2.00
N LEU A 293 -4.46 -9.71 3.13
CA LEU A 293 -3.30 -10.59 3.32
C LEU A 293 -3.60 -12.09 3.13
N PHE A 294 -4.88 -12.47 3.08
CA PHE A 294 -5.36 -13.86 3.04
C PHE A 294 -4.84 -14.68 4.23
N ILE A 295 -4.83 -14.06 5.42
CA ILE A 295 -4.33 -14.63 6.68
C ILE A 295 -5.47 -14.70 7.68
N ASN A 296 -5.44 -15.76 8.49
CA ASN A 296 -6.15 -15.82 9.77
C ASN A 296 -5.19 -16.37 10.82
N ASP A 297 -4.80 -15.55 11.80
CA ASP A 297 -3.83 -15.92 12.83
C ASP A 297 -4.23 -17.18 13.63
N ASP A 298 -5.53 -17.44 13.80
CA ASP A 298 -6.01 -18.64 14.48
C ASP A 298 -5.77 -19.93 13.66
N VAL A 299 -5.62 -19.80 12.34
CA VAL A 299 -5.36 -20.91 11.39
C VAL A 299 -3.89 -21.00 11.04
N ASP A 300 -3.25 -19.86 10.76
CA ASP A 300 -1.89 -19.76 10.24
C ASP A 300 -0.82 -19.62 11.33
N GLY A 301 -1.23 -19.20 12.53
CA GLY A 301 -0.35 -18.86 13.64
C GLY A 301 0.44 -17.57 13.42
N THR A 302 1.27 -17.20 14.40
CA THR A 302 2.10 -15.99 14.35
C THR A 302 3.60 -16.28 14.44
N SER A 303 4.00 -17.47 13.96
CA SER A 303 5.38 -17.94 13.93
C SER A 303 5.91 -17.94 12.50
N GLU A 304 6.87 -17.06 12.21
CA GLU A 304 7.46 -16.92 10.87
C GLU A 304 8.08 -18.23 10.33
N ALA A 305 8.54 -19.12 11.22
CA ALA A 305 9.17 -20.39 10.81
C ALA A 305 8.17 -21.40 10.22
N SER A 306 6.89 -21.28 10.57
CA SER A 306 5.82 -22.21 10.16
C SER A 306 4.71 -21.52 9.37
N HIS A 307 4.72 -20.19 9.29
CA HIS A 307 3.69 -19.42 8.63
C HIS A 307 3.66 -19.73 7.11
N PRO A 308 2.48 -19.91 6.49
CA PRO A 308 2.41 -20.24 5.07
C PRO A 308 2.91 -19.10 4.19
N ASN A 309 2.61 -17.85 4.56
CA ASN A 309 3.09 -16.64 3.90
C ASN A 309 4.53 -16.36 4.35
N ARG A 310 5.50 -16.49 3.44
CA ARG A 310 6.94 -16.48 3.76
C ARG A 310 7.55 -15.07 3.80
N SER A 311 6.88 -14.09 3.20
CA SER A 311 7.28 -12.68 3.22
C SER A 311 7.02 -11.99 4.56
N ILE A 312 6.20 -12.59 5.44
CA ILE A 312 5.78 -11.92 6.66
C ILE A 312 6.91 -11.75 7.68
N LEU A 313 6.92 -10.58 8.33
CA LEU A 313 7.78 -10.23 9.43
C LEU A 313 6.88 -9.83 10.61
N PHE A 314 6.85 -10.64 11.66
CA PHE A 314 6.07 -10.34 12.85
C PHE A 314 6.84 -9.38 13.75
N GLY A 315 6.27 -8.20 14.01
CA GLY A 315 6.82 -7.22 14.93
C GLY A 315 6.32 -7.38 16.37
N GLY A 316 6.26 -6.24 17.07
CA GLY A 316 5.72 -6.13 18.41
C GLY A 316 4.21 -6.42 18.48
N ASP A 317 3.70 -6.54 19.69
CA ASP A 317 2.26 -6.65 19.92
C ASP A 317 1.61 -5.27 19.75
N GLY A 318 0.43 -5.24 19.13
CA GLY A 318 -0.34 -4.02 18.94
C GLY A 318 -0.74 -3.36 20.26
N VAL A 319 -0.84 -2.03 20.23
CA VAL A 319 -1.12 -1.22 21.45
C VAL A 319 -2.61 -1.19 21.76
N TYR A 320 -3.42 -1.00 20.71
CA TYR A 320 -4.88 -0.90 20.78
C TYR A 320 -5.56 -2.07 20.10
N ILE A 321 -4.92 -2.68 19.11
CA ILE A 321 -5.41 -3.88 18.45
C ILE A 321 -4.74 -5.13 19.04
N PRO A 322 -5.45 -6.24 19.19
CA PRO A 322 -4.95 -7.47 19.82
C PRO A 322 -4.21 -8.37 18.83
N PHE A 323 -3.45 -7.78 17.91
CA PHE A 323 -2.71 -8.48 16.86
C PHE A 323 -1.24 -8.07 16.94
N LYS A 324 -0.34 -8.94 16.49
CA LYS A 324 1.04 -8.55 16.21
C LYS A 324 1.10 -7.60 15.02
N ASN A 325 2.19 -6.87 14.89
CA ASN A 325 2.49 -6.13 13.67
C ASN A 325 2.77 -7.11 12.51
N HIS A 326 2.10 -6.90 11.38
CA HIS A 326 2.19 -7.74 10.17
C HIS A 326 2.87 -6.97 9.04
N SER A 327 4.18 -6.79 9.13
CA SER A 327 4.98 -6.21 8.05
C SER A 327 5.39 -7.27 7.03
N LEU A 328 5.74 -6.87 5.80
CA LEU A 328 6.13 -7.80 4.72
C LEU A 328 7.48 -7.40 4.11
N LEU A 329 8.32 -8.39 3.78
CA LEU A 329 9.50 -8.23 2.93
C LEU A 329 9.42 -9.19 1.74
N SER A 330 9.06 -8.66 0.58
CA SER A 330 8.76 -9.44 -0.61
C SER A 330 9.82 -9.26 -1.71
N TYR A 331 10.15 -10.36 -2.38
CA TYR A 331 11.02 -10.37 -3.56
C TYR A 331 10.31 -9.73 -4.75
N LEU A 332 10.95 -8.76 -5.44
CA LEU A 332 10.44 -8.16 -6.68
C LEU A 332 11.41 -8.34 -7.86
N GLY A 333 12.28 -9.34 -7.78
CA GLY A 333 13.27 -9.64 -8.81
C GLY A 333 14.70 -9.66 -8.31
N PRO A 334 15.66 -10.07 -9.15
CA PRO A 334 17.05 -10.25 -8.73
C PRO A 334 17.70 -8.97 -8.21
N LYS A 335 17.16 -7.80 -8.58
CA LYS A 335 17.70 -6.48 -8.26
C LYS A 335 16.84 -5.68 -7.30
N GLN A 336 15.64 -6.14 -6.95
CA GLN A 336 14.63 -5.34 -6.25
C GLN A 336 13.93 -6.12 -5.15
N TRP A 337 13.76 -5.50 -3.98
CA TRP A 337 12.94 -6.01 -2.89
C TRP A 337 12.08 -4.87 -2.34
N ILE A 338 10.91 -5.20 -1.80
CA ILE A 338 10.02 -4.23 -1.15
C ILE A 338 9.77 -4.61 0.31
N LEU A 339 9.94 -3.64 1.19
CA LEU A 339 9.57 -3.70 2.61
C LEU A 339 8.29 -2.88 2.81
N LEU A 340 7.22 -3.54 3.21
CA LEU A 340 5.95 -2.93 3.59
C LEU A 340 5.90 -2.91 5.12
N ALA A 341 5.91 -1.71 5.71
CA ALA A 341 5.89 -1.57 7.17
C ALA A 341 4.46 -1.29 7.65
N ASP A 342 3.91 -2.17 8.48
CA ASP A 342 2.66 -1.90 9.18
C ASP A 342 2.87 -0.76 10.18
N CYS A 343 2.24 0.38 9.89
CA CYS A 343 2.38 1.62 10.65
C CYS A 343 1.16 1.92 11.54
N ARG A 344 0.23 0.97 11.69
CA ARG A 344 -1.04 1.21 12.41
C ARG A 344 -1.22 0.31 13.63
N SER A 345 -0.74 -0.93 13.60
CA SER A 345 -0.91 -1.88 14.72
C SER A 345 -0.33 -1.39 16.05
N GLU A 346 0.84 -0.76 15.99
CA GLU A 346 1.60 -0.27 17.15
C GLU A 346 1.49 1.25 17.35
N ARG A 347 0.65 1.91 16.54
CA ARG A 347 0.58 3.37 16.46
C ARG A 347 -0.05 3.99 17.69
N LYS A 348 0.56 5.07 18.15
CA LYS A 348 0.11 6.05 19.14
C LYS A 348 0.42 7.45 18.61
N ILE A 349 -0.08 8.49 19.28
CA ILE A 349 0.23 9.90 18.97
C ILE A 349 1.75 10.17 18.87
N ASP A 350 2.57 9.49 19.65
CA ASP A 350 4.02 9.75 19.78
C ASP A 350 4.91 8.61 19.29
N GLN A 351 4.35 7.58 18.67
CA GLN A 351 5.07 6.40 18.19
C GLN A 351 4.29 5.73 17.06
N ILE A 352 4.94 5.42 15.93
CA ILE A 352 4.33 4.71 14.80
C ILE A 352 4.63 3.21 14.90
N CYS A 353 5.90 2.83 15.00
CA CYS A 353 6.33 1.45 15.22
C CYS A 353 7.23 1.35 16.45
N SER A 354 7.20 0.22 17.16
CA SER A 354 8.16 0.01 18.23
C SER A 354 9.59 -0.19 17.69
N LYS A 355 10.55 0.10 18.56
CA LYS A 355 11.96 -0.18 18.30
C LYS A 355 12.23 -1.67 18.00
N ALA A 356 11.47 -2.57 18.62
CA ALA A 356 11.60 -4.01 18.39
C ALA A 356 11.18 -4.38 16.96
N THR A 357 10.09 -3.79 16.46
CA THR A 357 9.63 -3.95 15.08
C THR A 357 10.68 -3.43 14.11
N TYR A 358 11.16 -2.19 14.28
CA TYR A 358 12.22 -1.68 13.40
C TYR A 358 13.47 -2.55 13.37
N GLN A 359 13.92 -3.05 14.53
CA GLN A 359 15.05 -3.97 14.60
C GLN A 359 14.78 -5.24 13.78
N ARG A 360 13.59 -5.84 13.96
CA ARG A 360 13.17 -7.03 13.21
C ARG A 360 13.16 -6.78 11.70
N LEU A 361 12.61 -5.64 11.24
CA LEU A 361 12.55 -5.30 9.81
C LEU A 361 13.95 -5.10 9.23
N PHE A 362 14.80 -4.34 9.91
CA PHE A 362 16.15 -4.05 9.45
C PHE A 362 17.05 -5.28 9.44
N ASP A 363 16.91 -6.19 10.40
CA ASP A 363 17.62 -7.47 10.40
C ASP A 363 17.17 -8.37 9.26
N ALA A 364 15.90 -8.30 8.83
CA ALA A 364 15.44 -8.97 7.63
C ALA A 364 16.13 -8.41 6.38
N VAL A 365 16.17 -7.07 6.24
CA VAL A 365 16.82 -6.39 5.12
C VAL A 365 18.32 -6.69 5.07
N ARG A 366 19.01 -6.79 6.21
CA ARG A 366 20.44 -7.17 6.26
C ARG A 366 20.69 -8.59 5.76
N LYS A 367 19.69 -9.47 5.82
CA LYS A 367 19.77 -10.86 5.34
C LYS A 367 19.46 -11.02 3.84
N LEU A 368 19.11 -9.93 3.14
CA LEU A 368 18.90 -9.97 1.70
C LEU A 368 20.11 -10.55 0.95
N PRO A 369 19.87 -11.30 -0.15
CA PRO A 369 20.93 -11.94 -0.92
C PRO A 369 21.86 -10.90 -1.56
N PRO A 370 23.11 -11.28 -1.90
CA PRO A 370 24.01 -10.40 -2.64
C PRO A 370 23.44 -10.09 -4.04
N GLY A 371 23.78 -8.90 -4.56
CA GLY A 371 23.42 -8.49 -5.92
C GLY A 371 22.11 -7.70 -6.02
N VAL A 372 21.35 -7.57 -4.93
CA VAL A 372 20.22 -6.63 -4.82
C VAL A 372 20.73 -5.20 -4.92
N GLU A 373 20.03 -4.37 -5.69
CA GLU A 373 20.41 -2.98 -5.93
C GLU A 373 19.41 -1.99 -5.36
N HIS A 374 18.12 -2.32 -5.37
CA HIS A 374 17.04 -1.44 -4.94
C HIS A 374 16.25 -2.04 -3.78
N LEU A 375 16.09 -1.24 -2.73
CA LEU A 375 15.15 -1.49 -1.63
C LEU A 375 14.02 -0.45 -1.73
N ILE A 376 12.81 -0.92 -1.94
CA ILE A 376 11.62 -0.08 -1.88
C ILE A 376 11.04 -0.17 -0.47
N VAL A 377 10.74 0.96 0.16
CA VAL A 377 10.09 1.02 1.46
C VAL A 377 8.70 1.63 1.26
N LEU A 378 7.65 0.84 1.46
CA LEU A 378 6.27 1.28 1.37
C LEU A 378 5.79 1.72 2.77
N LEU A 379 5.24 2.92 2.83
CA LEU A 379 4.64 3.54 4.03
C LEU A 379 3.28 4.11 3.63
N GLY A 380 2.27 4.03 4.52
CA GLY A 380 0.93 4.59 4.25
C GLY A 380 0.99 6.08 3.93
N VAL A 381 1.74 6.82 4.76
CA VAL A 381 1.82 8.28 4.70
C VAL A 381 3.20 8.76 4.21
N PRO A 382 3.30 9.88 3.47
CA PRO A 382 4.56 10.36 2.91
C PRO A 382 5.62 10.79 3.94
N LEU A 383 6.83 10.24 3.79
CA LEU A 383 7.98 10.57 4.63
C LEU A 383 8.59 11.95 4.29
N ALA A 384 8.45 12.40 3.04
CA ALA A 384 8.93 13.70 2.56
C ALA A 384 7.80 14.46 1.86
N TYR A 385 7.23 15.42 2.59
CA TYR A 385 6.09 16.21 2.14
C TYR A 385 6.18 17.66 2.67
N PRO A 386 5.57 18.65 2.00
CA PRO A 386 5.60 20.03 2.49
C PRO A 386 4.99 20.16 3.88
N ARG A 387 5.75 20.78 4.79
CA ARG A 387 5.32 20.95 6.18
C ARG A 387 4.35 22.11 6.33
N MET A 388 3.22 21.87 6.99
CA MET A 388 2.19 22.89 7.23
C MET A 388 2.18 23.40 8.69
N VAL A 389 3.32 23.35 9.40
CA VAL A 389 3.45 23.79 10.81
C VAL A 389 2.90 25.20 11.10
N PHE A 390 2.96 26.12 10.12
CA PHE A 390 2.35 27.44 10.27
C PHE A 390 0.81 27.39 10.18
N LEU A 391 0.26 26.51 9.33
CA LEU A 391 -1.16 26.28 9.18
C LEU A 391 -1.75 25.55 10.39
N GLU A 392 -1.06 24.56 10.96
CA GLU A 392 -1.43 23.94 12.23
C GLU A 392 -1.69 25.00 13.31
N ARG A 393 -0.77 25.98 13.43
CA ARG A 393 -0.87 27.06 14.42
C ARG A 393 -1.96 28.11 14.11
N THR A 394 -2.30 28.34 12.84
CA THR A 394 -3.38 29.28 12.46
C THR A 394 -4.76 28.63 12.42
N LEU A 395 -4.81 27.31 12.19
CA LEU A 395 -6.04 26.51 12.16
C LEU A 395 -6.42 25.96 13.54
N SER A 396 -5.45 25.70 14.43
CA SER A 396 -5.72 25.26 15.81
C SER A 396 -6.39 26.33 16.67
N SER A 397 -6.48 27.57 16.18
CA SER A 397 -7.27 28.63 16.81
C SER A 397 -8.74 28.50 16.39
N SER A 398 -9.57 27.94 17.26
CA SER A 398 -11.03 27.83 17.08
C SER A 398 -11.74 29.19 16.88
N MET A 399 -11.05 30.31 17.13
CA MET A 399 -11.53 31.68 16.94
C MET A 399 -11.11 32.32 15.60
N ASN A 400 -10.54 31.56 14.65
CA ASN A 400 -10.20 32.11 13.34
C ASN A 400 -11.47 32.31 12.48
N PRO A 401 -11.81 33.56 12.07
CA PRO A 401 -13.07 33.86 11.38
C PRO A 401 -13.20 33.13 10.02
N LEU A 402 -12.09 32.76 9.37
CA LEU A 402 -12.12 31.96 8.14
C LEU A 402 -12.54 30.52 8.39
N ILE A 403 -12.13 29.94 9.53
CA ILE A 403 -12.54 28.59 9.94
C ILE A 403 -14.00 28.59 10.35
N MET A 404 -14.45 29.61 11.09
CA MET A 404 -15.87 29.73 11.45
C MET A 404 -16.77 29.83 10.20
N LEU A 405 -16.32 30.55 9.17
CA LEU A 405 -17.02 30.63 7.88
C LEU A 405 -16.98 29.30 7.12
N ALA A 406 -15.84 28.62 7.07
CA ALA A 406 -15.70 27.31 6.43
C ALA A 406 -16.57 26.24 7.12
N LYS A 407 -16.61 26.23 8.46
CA LYS A 407 -17.50 25.38 9.27
C LYS A 407 -18.98 25.62 8.99
N GLY A 408 -19.37 26.86 8.66
CA GLY A 408 -20.75 27.22 8.30
C GLY A 408 -21.14 26.87 6.86
N LEU A 409 -20.17 26.74 5.95
CA LEU A 409 -20.41 26.51 4.51
C LEU A 409 -20.20 25.05 4.08
N SER A 410 -19.38 24.28 4.79
CA SER A 410 -19.15 22.86 4.52
C SER A 410 -19.13 22.06 5.83
N PRO A 411 -20.22 21.36 6.17
CA PRO A 411 -20.28 20.48 7.35
C PRO A 411 -19.24 19.36 7.33
N GLY A 412 -18.70 19.00 6.16
CA GLY A 412 -17.66 17.98 6.00
C GLY A 412 -16.24 18.46 6.29
N PHE A 413 -16.04 19.72 6.73
CA PHE A 413 -14.72 20.28 7.02
C PHE A 413 -14.21 19.97 8.44
N ILE A 414 -14.89 19.07 9.18
CA ILE A 414 -14.66 18.77 10.60
C ILE A 414 -14.65 17.24 10.79
N ASN A 415 -13.65 16.70 11.50
CA ASN A 415 -13.62 15.31 11.92
C ASN A 415 -14.71 15.04 12.98
N ASN A 416 -15.51 14.00 12.74
CA ASN A 416 -16.66 13.63 13.56
C ASN A 416 -16.27 13.13 14.97
N PHE A 417 -15.02 12.72 15.20
CA PHE A 417 -14.60 12.17 16.49
C PHE A 417 -14.16 13.22 17.50
N ASN A 418 -13.48 14.28 17.08
CA ASN A 418 -12.90 15.27 18.00
C ASN A 418 -13.33 16.73 17.70
N GLY A 419 -14.07 16.97 16.62
CA GLY A 419 -14.54 18.31 16.24
C GLY A 419 -13.45 19.24 15.66
N GLN A 420 -12.26 18.70 15.35
CA GLN A 420 -11.18 19.42 14.68
C GLN A 420 -11.42 19.49 13.17
N VAL A 421 -10.74 20.42 12.50
CA VAL A 421 -10.80 20.50 11.03
C VAL A 421 -10.17 19.23 10.46
N GLU A 422 -10.79 18.57 9.48
CA GLU A 422 -10.29 17.34 8.82
C GLU A 422 -8.79 17.50 8.44
N LEU A 423 -8.45 18.61 7.78
CA LEU A 423 -7.06 18.98 7.45
C LEU A 423 -6.09 19.07 8.65
N LEU A 424 -6.57 19.38 9.86
CA LEU A 424 -5.73 19.40 11.08
C LEU A 424 -5.48 18.01 11.65
N ASP A 425 -6.45 17.10 11.51
CA ASP A 425 -6.29 15.71 11.95
C ASP A 425 -5.36 14.96 10.98
N ASP A 426 -5.48 15.18 9.66
CA ASP A 426 -4.52 14.71 8.64
C ASP A 426 -3.09 15.16 8.95
N LEU A 427 -2.94 16.40 9.44
CA LEU A 427 -1.64 16.95 9.82
C LEU A 427 -1.02 16.24 11.02
N GLY A 428 -1.85 15.71 11.94
CA GLY A 428 -1.40 14.90 13.05
C GLY A 428 -0.90 13.53 12.62
N ASP A 429 -1.47 12.98 11.55
CA ASP A 429 -1.18 11.64 11.04
C ASP A 429 0.14 11.59 10.24
N HIS A 430 0.53 12.71 9.64
CA HIS A 430 1.75 12.82 8.83
C HIS A 430 3.06 12.50 9.58
N TRP A 431 4.00 11.85 8.89
CA TRP A 431 5.40 11.71 9.36
C TRP A 431 6.10 13.05 9.62
N CYS A 432 5.63 14.11 8.96
CA CYS A 432 6.14 15.47 9.12
C CYS A 432 5.55 16.20 10.34
N ALA A 433 4.57 15.62 11.03
CA ALA A 433 3.97 16.16 12.24
C ALA A 433 4.99 16.30 13.37
N GLY A 434 4.70 17.21 14.31
CA GLY A 434 5.56 17.45 15.48
C GLY A 434 5.93 16.18 16.26
N PRO A 435 4.95 15.36 16.69
CA PRO A 435 5.19 14.14 17.46
C PRO A 435 6.03 13.09 16.72
N HIS A 436 5.78 12.88 15.43
CA HIS A 436 6.43 11.82 14.64
C HIS A 436 7.83 12.18 14.14
N LYS A 437 8.22 13.46 14.20
CA LYS A 437 9.44 13.96 13.56
C LYS A 437 10.72 13.28 14.04
N HIS A 438 10.80 12.90 15.32
CA HIS A 438 11.96 12.20 15.85
C HIS A 438 12.09 10.79 15.25
N GLU A 439 11.01 10.02 15.29
CA GLU A 439 10.95 8.67 14.71
C GLU A 439 11.15 8.69 13.20
N ARG A 440 10.52 9.63 12.49
CA ARG A 440 10.73 9.88 11.06
C ARG A 440 12.22 10.07 10.73
N ASN A 441 12.86 10.99 11.43
CA ASN A 441 14.27 11.31 11.16
C ASN A 441 15.16 10.10 11.47
N TRP A 442 14.88 9.41 12.57
CA TRP A 442 15.55 8.17 12.94
C TRP A 442 15.41 7.10 11.85
N LEU A 443 14.21 6.89 11.31
CA LEU A 443 13.94 5.95 10.23
C LEU A 443 14.77 6.30 8.97
N VAL A 444 14.75 7.56 8.54
CA VAL A 444 15.55 8.01 7.38
C VAL A 444 17.03 7.71 7.58
N GLU A 445 17.58 8.03 8.76
CA GLU A 445 18.99 7.79 9.08
C GLU A 445 19.36 6.31 9.05
N HIS A 446 18.54 5.45 9.64
CA HIS A 446 18.85 4.02 9.73
C HIS A 446 18.65 3.31 8.38
N VAL A 447 17.73 3.79 7.54
CA VAL A 447 17.66 3.33 6.14
C VAL A 447 18.91 3.74 5.37
N GLN A 448 19.44 4.96 5.58
CA GLN A 448 20.71 5.39 4.95
C GLN A 448 21.90 4.54 5.43
N GLU A 449 21.93 4.14 6.70
CA GLU A 449 22.92 3.19 7.23
C GLU A 449 22.82 1.83 6.54
N LEU A 450 21.61 1.28 6.41
CA LEU A 450 21.37 0.04 5.69
C LEU A 450 21.80 0.14 4.22
N CYS A 451 21.47 1.25 3.55
CA CYS A 451 21.91 1.54 2.19
C CYS A 451 23.43 1.46 2.08
N LEU A 452 24.16 2.13 2.97
CA LEU A 452 25.62 2.11 2.96
C LEU A 452 26.19 0.71 3.27
N GLU A 453 25.65 0.03 4.29
CA GLU A 453 26.07 -1.28 4.76
C GLU A 453 25.91 -2.35 3.66
N LYS A 454 24.73 -2.39 3.05
CA LYS A 454 24.32 -3.42 2.10
C LYS A 454 24.50 -3.01 0.64
N LYS A 455 24.95 -1.78 0.39
CA LYS A 455 25.07 -1.17 -0.94
C LYS A 455 23.73 -1.21 -1.70
N LEU A 456 22.70 -0.70 -1.07
CA LEU A 456 21.33 -0.63 -1.62
C LEU A 456 20.95 0.83 -1.93
N ARG A 457 20.24 1.07 -3.02
CA ARG A 457 19.51 2.31 -3.26
C ARG A 457 18.13 2.20 -2.62
N ALA A 458 17.82 3.05 -1.66
CA ALA A 458 16.47 3.18 -1.13
C ALA A 458 15.59 4.07 -2.02
N SER A 459 14.33 3.67 -2.16
CA SER A 459 13.23 4.51 -2.62
C SER A 459 12.04 4.29 -1.69
N TYR A 460 11.32 5.34 -1.35
CA TYR A 460 10.05 5.26 -0.63
C TYR A 460 8.90 5.41 -1.61
N ILE A 461 7.82 4.71 -1.35
CA ILE A 461 6.53 4.93 -2.02
C ILE A 461 5.44 5.03 -0.95
N SER A 462 4.49 5.95 -1.14
CA SER A 462 3.47 6.27 -0.14
C SER A 462 2.19 6.85 -0.73
N GLY A 463 1.13 6.85 0.09
CA GLY A 463 -0.23 7.23 -0.26
C GLY A 463 -0.81 8.39 0.55
N ASP A 464 -2.07 8.23 0.98
CA ASP A 464 -2.83 9.05 1.95
C ASP A 464 -3.22 10.47 1.48
N VAL A 465 -2.28 11.26 0.96
CA VAL A 465 -2.46 12.72 0.77
C VAL A 465 -3.29 13.16 -0.45
N HIS A 466 -3.91 12.23 -1.18
CA HIS A 466 -4.73 12.40 -2.39
C HIS A 466 -4.09 13.29 -3.49
N ALA A 467 -2.76 13.37 -3.51
CA ALA A 467 -1.99 14.08 -4.52
C ALA A 467 -0.74 13.30 -4.95
N ALA A 468 -0.23 13.62 -6.15
CA ALA A 468 1.04 13.07 -6.64
C ALA A 468 2.20 14.04 -6.44
N GLY A 469 3.38 13.50 -6.16
CA GLY A 469 4.61 14.27 -5.99
C GLY A 469 5.80 13.37 -5.68
N VAL A 470 6.99 13.95 -5.63
CA VAL A 470 8.21 13.20 -5.30
C VAL A 470 9.07 14.02 -4.35
N GLY A 471 9.22 13.53 -3.12
CA GLY A 471 10.26 13.99 -2.20
C GLY A 471 11.62 13.40 -2.55
N VAL A 472 12.70 14.03 -2.09
CA VAL A 472 14.05 13.50 -2.26
C VAL A 472 14.92 13.84 -1.06
N PHE A 473 15.59 12.82 -0.54
CA PHE A 473 16.69 12.94 0.41
C PHE A 473 18.02 12.81 -0.34
N TYR A 474 19.03 13.54 0.09
CA TYR A 474 20.37 13.51 -0.51
C TYR A 474 21.42 14.08 0.46
N GLY A 475 22.69 13.81 0.19
CA GLY A 475 23.83 14.31 0.93
C GLY A 475 23.89 15.84 0.98
N TYR A 476 24.65 16.34 1.95
CA TYR A 476 24.83 17.77 2.17
C TYR A 476 25.51 18.46 0.97
N HIS A 477 26.44 17.78 0.32
CA HIS A 477 27.05 18.24 -0.92
C HIS A 477 26.39 17.53 -2.11
N GLN A 478 25.94 18.31 -3.11
CA GLN A 478 25.29 17.72 -4.28
C GLN A 478 26.35 17.03 -5.14
N HIS A 479 26.27 15.71 -5.22
CA HIS A 479 27.06 14.87 -6.10
C HIS A 479 26.12 14.09 -7.03
N ASP A 480 26.71 13.38 -7.99
CA ASP A 480 26.01 12.36 -8.77
C ASP A 480 25.18 11.46 -7.83
N PRO A 481 23.83 11.44 -7.98
CA PRO A 481 22.95 10.65 -7.14
C PRO A 481 23.36 9.19 -7.03
N SER A 482 23.87 8.57 -8.10
CA SER A 482 24.31 7.16 -8.11
C SER A 482 25.42 6.87 -7.11
N LEU A 483 26.14 7.89 -6.66
CA LEU A 483 27.29 7.79 -5.79
C LEU A 483 27.03 8.25 -4.36
N ASP A 484 25.83 8.70 -4.07
CA ASP A 484 25.40 9.18 -2.77
C ASP A 484 24.57 8.10 -2.06
N PRO A 485 25.04 7.47 -0.97
CA PRO A 485 24.26 6.48 -0.21
C PRO A 485 23.07 7.09 0.55
N LYS A 486 23.03 8.43 0.71
CA LYS A 486 21.90 9.16 1.32
C LYS A 486 20.81 9.49 0.33
N TYR A 487 21.09 9.37 -0.98
CA TYR A 487 20.12 9.70 -2.01
C TYR A 487 18.97 8.70 -1.99
N SER A 488 17.74 9.19 -1.88
CA SER A 488 16.55 8.35 -1.98
C SER A 488 15.37 9.17 -2.44
N LEU A 489 14.61 8.65 -3.39
CA LEU A 489 13.34 9.24 -3.81
C LEU A 489 12.25 8.83 -2.82
N ALA A 490 11.27 9.70 -2.61
CA ALA A 490 10.06 9.41 -1.86
C ALA A 490 8.85 9.74 -2.73
N VAL A 491 8.42 8.75 -3.51
CA VAL A 491 7.36 8.87 -4.51
C VAL A 491 6.00 8.82 -3.82
N ILE A 492 5.13 9.76 -4.16
CA ILE A 492 3.77 9.85 -3.62
C ILE A 492 2.82 9.56 -4.78
N THR A 493 2.03 8.51 -4.63
CA THR A 493 0.97 8.13 -5.58
C THR A 493 -0.34 7.93 -4.85
N SER A 494 -1.11 9.01 -4.77
CA SER A 494 -2.44 9.04 -4.15
C SER A 494 -3.28 10.10 -4.86
N ALA A 495 -4.57 9.91 -5.13
CA ALA A 495 -5.38 8.71 -4.96
C ALA A 495 -5.66 8.05 -6.32
N ILE A 496 -5.83 6.73 -6.39
CA ILE A 496 -6.31 6.09 -7.63
C ILE A 496 -7.82 6.29 -7.83
N VAL A 497 -8.59 6.37 -6.74
CA VAL A 497 -10.05 6.57 -6.78
C VAL A 497 -10.47 7.93 -6.22
N ASN A 498 -9.96 8.32 -5.04
CA ASN A 498 -10.49 9.45 -4.28
C ASN A 498 -10.30 10.82 -4.96
N ALA A 499 -11.06 11.82 -4.51
CA ALA A 499 -10.93 13.19 -4.98
C ALA A 499 -9.62 13.83 -4.47
N PRO A 500 -8.90 14.62 -5.29
CA PRO A 500 -7.72 15.34 -4.83
C PRO A 500 -8.09 16.52 -3.94
N PRO A 501 -7.13 17.05 -3.16
CA PRO A 501 -7.34 18.26 -2.37
C PRO A 501 -7.72 19.46 -3.24
N PRO A 502 -8.42 20.47 -2.68
CA PRO A 502 -8.82 21.66 -3.42
C PRO A 502 -7.62 22.37 -4.08
N PRO A 503 -7.77 22.98 -5.27
CA PRO A 503 -6.66 23.63 -5.99
C PRO A 503 -5.89 24.68 -5.17
N ALA A 504 -6.57 25.40 -4.26
CA ALA A 504 -5.92 26.36 -3.38
C ALA A 504 -4.94 25.69 -2.38
N VAL A 505 -5.29 24.51 -1.87
CA VAL A 505 -4.43 23.70 -1.01
C VAL A 505 -3.22 23.21 -1.80
N ILE A 506 -3.42 22.70 -3.02
CA ILE A 506 -2.33 22.26 -3.92
C ILE A 506 -1.35 23.41 -4.22
N SER A 507 -1.85 24.61 -4.51
CA SER A 507 -0.99 25.78 -4.76
C SER A 507 -0.22 26.21 -3.51
N MET A 508 -0.83 26.13 -2.32
CA MET A 508 -0.15 26.36 -1.05
C MET A 508 0.97 25.33 -0.82
N LEU A 509 0.68 24.05 -1.02
CA LEU A 509 1.64 22.96 -0.88
C LEU A 509 2.84 23.16 -1.83
N ASN A 510 2.62 23.59 -3.07
CA ASN A 510 3.69 23.92 -4.01
C ASN A 510 4.57 25.09 -3.55
N LYS A 511 3.99 26.13 -2.95
CA LYS A 511 4.76 27.24 -2.35
C LYS A 511 5.64 26.74 -1.21
N LEU A 512 5.12 25.86 -0.37
CA LEU A 512 5.87 25.25 0.74
C LEU A 512 6.96 24.29 0.24
N ALA A 513 6.66 23.48 -0.78
CA ALA A 513 7.57 22.53 -1.43
C ALA A 513 8.84 23.19 -1.99
N SER A 514 8.75 24.47 -2.40
CA SER A 514 9.90 25.25 -2.85
C SER A 514 10.94 25.53 -1.76
N LYS A 515 10.59 25.29 -0.48
CA LYS A 515 11.47 25.55 0.68
C LYS A 515 12.23 24.28 1.03
N LYS A 516 13.54 24.42 1.23
CA LYS A 516 14.39 23.35 1.76
C LYS A 516 14.16 23.21 3.26
N HIS A 517 13.84 22.00 3.71
CA HIS A 517 13.74 21.71 5.12
C HIS A 517 15.10 21.29 5.70
N ARG A 518 15.26 21.51 7.01
CA ARG A 518 16.56 21.36 7.71
C ARG A 518 16.53 20.33 8.85
N SER A 519 15.52 19.46 8.91
CA SER A 519 15.38 18.55 10.08
C SER A 519 16.47 17.50 10.15
N LEU A 520 17.16 17.20 9.05
CA LEU A 520 18.23 16.20 8.96
C LEU A 520 19.62 16.83 8.75
N PHE A 521 19.76 18.15 8.93
CA PHE A 521 21.04 18.83 8.71
C PHE A 521 22.11 18.40 9.71
N TYR A 522 21.73 17.91 10.89
CA TYR A 522 22.69 17.45 11.89
C TYR A 522 23.45 16.20 11.44
N CYS A 523 22.79 15.29 10.69
CA CYS A 523 23.38 14.08 10.11
C CYS A 523 23.89 14.30 8.67
N GLY A 524 23.94 15.54 8.19
CA GLY A 524 24.42 15.86 6.85
C GLY A 524 23.49 15.38 5.72
N THR A 525 22.18 15.30 5.96
CA THR A 525 21.17 14.97 4.95
C THR A 525 20.29 16.19 4.66
N LYS A 526 20.02 16.43 3.38
CA LYS A 526 19.09 17.45 2.88
C LYS A 526 17.83 16.78 2.37
N GLU A 527 16.72 17.51 2.43
CA GLU A 527 15.43 17.06 1.94
C GLU A 527 14.73 18.20 1.17
N THR A 528 14.05 17.86 0.08
CA THR A 528 13.27 18.79 -0.77
C THR A 528 12.24 18.00 -1.59
N MET A 529 11.40 18.69 -2.35
CA MET A 529 10.58 18.09 -3.41
C MET A 529 11.26 18.21 -4.77
N VAL A 530 11.06 17.22 -5.64
CA VAL A 530 11.47 17.21 -7.05
C VAL A 530 10.46 18.04 -7.86
N PRO A 531 10.89 19.01 -8.68
CA PRO A 531 10.01 19.79 -9.54
C PRO A 531 9.60 18.98 -10.79
N LEU A 532 8.85 17.89 -10.60
CA LEU A 532 8.51 16.91 -11.63
C LEU A 532 7.50 17.42 -12.67
N PHE A 533 6.60 18.34 -12.29
CA PHE A 533 5.44 18.73 -13.10
C PHE A 533 5.69 20.04 -13.87
N ASP A 534 6.68 20.04 -14.77
CA ASP A 534 7.01 21.22 -15.59
C ASP A 534 5.86 21.71 -16.49
N THR A 535 5.00 20.77 -16.90
CA THR A 535 3.78 21.06 -17.67
C THR A 535 2.56 20.50 -16.96
N ASP A 536 1.45 21.20 -17.05
CA ASP A 536 0.14 20.77 -16.57
C ASP A 536 -0.41 19.59 -17.40
N LEU A 537 -1.61 19.14 -17.06
CA LEU A 537 -2.27 18.00 -17.72
C LEU A 537 -2.65 18.28 -19.20
N ALA A 538 -2.74 19.56 -19.59
CA ALA A 538 -2.96 20.00 -20.96
C ALA A 538 -1.65 20.26 -21.73
N GLY A 539 -0.49 20.06 -21.09
CA GLY A 539 0.83 20.29 -21.70
C GLY A 539 1.32 21.74 -21.67
N GLN A 540 0.63 22.63 -20.97
CA GLN A 540 1.04 24.02 -20.81
C GLN A 540 2.03 24.18 -19.65
N LYS A 541 2.93 25.16 -19.73
CA LYS A 541 3.87 25.45 -18.63
C LYS A 541 3.11 25.95 -17.39
N GLN A 542 3.49 25.44 -16.22
CA GLN A 542 2.89 25.84 -14.94
C GLN A 542 3.92 26.22 -13.88
N LYS A 543 3.47 26.90 -12.83
CA LYS A 543 4.29 27.30 -11.67
C LYS A 543 4.30 26.25 -10.56
N ASP A 544 3.22 25.50 -10.43
CA ASP A 544 3.04 24.44 -9.44
C ASP A 544 3.70 23.16 -9.95
N LYS A 545 5.00 23.02 -9.69
CA LYS A 545 5.86 21.98 -10.28
C LYS A 545 6.13 20.77 -9.38
N TYR A 546 5.75 20.83 -8.11
CA TYR A 546 6.19 19.86 -7.10
C TYR A 546 5.12 18.85 -6.72
N ILE A 547 3.86 19.31 -6.68
CA ILE A 547 2.70 18.49 -6.30
C ILE A 547 1.57 18.76 -7.28
N ILE A 548 0.89 17.72 -7.72
CA ILE A 548 -0.28 17.81 -8.60
C ILE A 548 -1.49 17.17 -7.91
N GLY A 549 -2.60 17.91 -7.87
CA GLY A 549 -3.87 17.43 -7.34
C GLY A 549 -4.71 16.83 -8.47
N ALA A 550 -4.58 15.54 -8.69
CA ALA A 550 -5.37 14.75 -9.63
C ALA A 550 -5.22 13.26 -9.28
N ARG A 551 -6.21 12.46 -9.66
CA ARG A 551 -6.15 11.01 -9.46
C ARG A 551 -4.95 10.43 -10.20
N ASN A 552 -4.30 9.43 -9.63
CA ASN A 552 -3.11 8.83 -10.23
C ASN A 552 -2.83 7.41 -9.72
N TRP A 553 -1.98 6.71 -10.46
CA TRP A 553 -1.31 5.48 -10.07
C TRP A 553 0.15 5.53 -10.56
N CYS A 554 1.01 4.62 -10.14
CA CYS A 554 2.42 4.63 -10.55
C CYS A 554 2.83 3.31 -11.21
N SER A 555 3.36 3.37 -12.43
CA SER A 555 4.00 2.23 -13.09
C SER A 555 5.47 2.19 -12.70
N VAL A 556 5.98 1.02 -12.30
CA VAL A 556 7.37 0.88 -11.87
C VAL A 556 8.08 -0.23 -12.64
N GLU A 557 9.26 0.10 -13.17
CA GLU A 557 10.07 -0.81 -13.97
C GLU A 557 11.57 -0.60 -13.75
N TYR A 558 12.30 -1.72 -13.66
CA TYR A 558 13.75 -1.73 -13.63
C TYR A 558 14.34 -1.77 -15.04
N HIS A 559 15.20 -0.81 -15.35
CA HIS A 559 15.90 -0.73 -16.63
C HIS A 559 17.20 -1.54 -16.59
N GLN A 560 17.21 -2.71 -17.24
CA GLN A 560 18.35 -3.64 -17.23
C GLN A 560 19.67 -3.01 -17.71
N GLU A 561 19.61 -2.08 -18.67
CA GLU A 561 20.79 -1.46 -19.28
C GLU A 561 21.48 -0.44 -18.36
N THR A 562 20.69 0.30 -17.56
CA THR A 562 21.20 1.40 -16.73
C THR A 562 21.29 1.04 -15.24
N GLY A 563 20.53 0.02 -14.82
CA GLY A 563 20.30 -0.34 -13.42
C GLY A 563 19.36 0.63 -12.69
N GLU A 564 18.70 1.53 -13.42
CA GLU A 564 17.77 2.49 -12.84
C GLU A 564 16.40 1.85 -12.58
N LEU A 565 15.78 2.27 -11.48
CA LEU A 565 14.39 1.99 -11.20
C LEU A 565 13.55 3.22 -11.55
N GLU A 566 12.71 3.11 -12.58
CA GLU A 566 11.82 4.17 -13.04
C GLU A 566 10.47 4.08 -12.35
N PHE A 567 10.01 5.22 -11.82
CA PHE A 567 8.67 5.42 -11.27
C PHE A 567 7.94 6.40 -12.21
N ASP A 568 7.05 5.88 -13.05
CA ASP A 568 6.19 6.67 -13.95
C ASP A 568 4.84 6.93 -13.28
N ILE A 569 4.63 8.15 -12.77
CA ILE A 569 3.35 8.55 -12.18
C ILE A 569 2.37 8.87 -13.30
N ARG A 570 1.29 8.09 -13.37
CA ARG A 570 0.22 8.16 -14.35
C ARG A 570 -0.90 9.02 -13.78
N VAL A 571 -0.94 10.29 -14.17
CA VAL A 571 -1.87 11.28 -13.62
C VAL A 571 -3.07 11.48 -14.54
N GLU A 572 -4.28 11.38 -14.01
CA GLU A 572 -5.53 11.56 -14.75
C GLU A 572 -5.57 12.93 -15.42
N LYS A 573 -5.77 12.96 -16.75
CA LYS A 573 -5.78 14.20 -17.53
C LYS A 573 -7.05 15.01 -17.32
N VAL A 574 -8.18 14.32 -17.26
CA VAL A 574 -9.53 14.89 -17.14
C VAL A 574 -10.26 14.11 -16.07
N LYS A 575 -10.82 14.81 -15.10
CA LYS A 575 -11.65 14.24 -14.03
C LYS A 575 -12.69 13.26 -14.60
N GLY A 576 -12.63 12.01 -14.14
CA GLY A 576 -13.54 10.95 -14.60
C GLY A 576 -13.21 10.32 -15.94
N GLY A 577 -12.15 10.76 -16.61
CA GLY A 577 -11.85 10.44 -18.00
C GLY A 577 -11.13 9.12 -18.22
N GLY A 578 -10.42 8.60 -17.19
CA GLY A 578 -9.71 7.32 -17.31
C GLY A 578 -8.59 7.31 -18.36
N GLU A 579 -8.01 8.49 -18.64
CA GLU A 579 -6.81 8.65 -19.44
C GLU A 579 -5.73 9.35 -18.62
N THR A 580 -4.52 8.82 -18.63
CA THR A 580 -3.41 9.36 -17.85
C THR A 580 -2.32 10.02 -18.69
N LYS A 581 -1.61 10.96 -18.07
CA LYS A 581 -0.35 11.54 -18.56
C LYS A 581 0.81 11.03 -17.69
N SER A 582 1.91 10.69 -18.36
CA SER A 582 3.15 10.20 -17.74
C SER A 582 3.98 11.33 -17.13
N TYR A 583 4.51 11.07 -15.94
CA TYR A 583 5.48 11.90 -15.23
C TYR A 583 6.48 10.98 -14.51
N ALA A 584 7.64 10.73 -15.14
CA ALA A 584 8.60 9.74 -14.68
C ALA A 584 9.79 10.35 -13.92
N VAL A 585 10.27 9.62 -12.90
CA VAL A 585 11.51 9.87 -12.18
C VAL A 585 12.29 8.57 -12.00
N LYS A 586 13.62 8.63 -11.91
CA LYS A 586 14.48 7.45 -11.83
C LYS A 586 15.35 7.45 -10.58
N ALA A 587 15.35 6.33 -9.85
CA ALA A 587 16.33 6.05 -8.81
C ALA A 587 17.52 5.31 -9.45
N PRO A 588 18.76 5.83 -9.35
CA PRO A 588 19.91 5.18 -9.95
C PRO A 588 20.43 4.02 -9.10
N ALA A 589 21.01 3.02 -9.78
CA ALA A 589 21.76 1.95 -9.12
C ALA A 589 22.85 2.50 -8.18
N PRO A 590 23.14 1.80 -7.08
CA PRO A 590 24.16 2.21 -6.12
C PRO A 590 25.57 1.97 -6.66
N ARG A 591 26.34 3.05 -6.90
CA ARG A 591 27.69 3.02 -7.48
C ARG A 591 28.80 3.46 -6.52
N TRP A 592 28.48 3.82 -5.27
CA TRP A 592 29.51 4.20 -4.30
C TRP A 592 30.42 3.03 -3.91
N VAL A 593 31.65 3.39 -3.53
CA VAL A 593 32.63 2.47 -2.96
C VAL A 593 33.16 3.14 -1.69
N VAL A 594 32.73 2.66 -0.54
CA VAL A 594 33.08 3.20 0.78
C VAL A 594 33.56 2.06 1.65
N ALA A 595 34.83 2.11 2.06
CA ALA A 595 35.39 1.11 2.95
C ALA A 595 34.65 1.10 4.29
N LYS A 596 34.45 -0.10 4.85
CA LYS A 596 33.66 -0.30 6.09
C LYS A 596 34.14 0.57 7.26
N HIS A 597 35.45 0.78 7.40
CA HIS A 597 36.00 1.63 8.46
C HIS A 597 35.63 3.12 8.32
N HIS A 598 35.13 3.57 7.17
CA HIS A 598 34.60 4.92 6.95
C HIS A 598 33.09 5.03 7.11
N HIS A 599 32.37 3.93 7.37
CA HIS A 599 30.90 3.98 7.50
C HIS A 599 30.44 4.86 8.67
N HIS A 600 31.23 4.95 9.75
CA HIS A 600 30.97 5.83 10.89
C HIS A 600 30.89 7.32 10.51
N LEU A 601 31.41 7.70 9.34
CA LEU A 601 31.36 9.07 8.84
C LEU A 601 30.03 9.43 8.19
N LEU A 602 29.13 8.47 7.91
CA LEU A 602 27.89 8.69 7.15
C LEU A 602 27.10 9.90 7.69
N HIS A 603 26.93 9.98 9.01
CA HIS A 603 26.15 11.05 9.65
C HIS A 603 26.95 12.34 9.89
N SER A 604 28.15 12.47 9.34
CA SER A 604 28.90 13.72 9.35
C SER A 604 28.48 14.63 8.18
N LYS A 605 28.57 15.95 8.39
CA LYS A 605 28.35 16.93 7.31
C LYS A 605 29.44 16.91 6.24
N ASP A 606 30.62 16.40 6.58
CA ASP A 606 31.76 16.33 5.68
C ASP A 606 31.87 14.98 4.94
N PHE A 607 30.97 14.02 5.23
CA PHE A 607 30.95 12.70 4.60
C PHE A 607 31.12 12.76 3.09
N ASP A 608 30.35 13.63 2.44
CA ASP A 608 30.34 13.74 0.98
C ASP A 608 31.67 14.30 0.43
N LYS A 609 32.33 15.21 1.15
CA LYS A 609 33.69 15.67 0.80
C LYS A 609 34.70 14.53 0.95
N SER A 610 34.54 13.73 1.99
CA SER A 610 35.36 12.54 2.23
C SER A 610 35.13 11.50 1.13
N ILE A 611 33.89 11.25 0.69
CA ILE A 611 33.59 10.31 -0.41
C ILE A 611 34.39 10.60 -1.68
N ALA A 612 34.56 11.87 -2.04
CA ALA A 612 35.35 12.27 -3.21
C ALA A 612 36.86 11.95 -3.06
N THR A 613 37.39 12.00 -1.83
CA THR A 613 38.80 11.67 -1.49
C THR A 613 39.01 10.18 -1.19
N LEU A 614 37.95 9.47 -0.82
CA LEU A 614 37.93 8.02 -0.58
C LEU A 614 37.84 7.19 -1.86
N ARG A 615 37.48 7.81 -2.98
CA ARG A 615 37.61 7.21 -4.31
C ARG A 615 39.06 7.30 -4.77
N GLY A 616 39.70 6.15 -4.92
CA GLY A 616 41.03 6.06 -5.55
C GLY A 616 42.20 5.81 -4.60
N GLN A 617 41.99 5.50 -3.31
CA GLN A 617 43.03 4.80 -2.55
C GLN A 617 42.95 3.30 -2.86
N PRO A 618 43.99 2.68 -3.43
CA PRO A 618 44.10 1.23 -3.41
C PRO A 618 44.11 0.77 -1.94
N PRO A 619 43.71 -0.48 -1.62
CA PRO A 619 43.99 -1.03 -0.31
C PRO A 619 45.48 -0.87 -0.04
N ALA A 620 45.84 -0.21 1.06
CA ALA A 620 47.23 -0.11 1.48
C ALA A 620 47.78 -1.54 1.55
N SER A 621 48.67 -1.88 0.62
CA SER A 621 49.40 -3.14 0.65
C SER A 621 50.11 -3.20 1.99
N THR A 622 49.75 -4.17 2.83
CA THR A 622 50.48 -4.49 4.04
C THR A 622 51.88 -4.92 3.65
N ALA A 623 52.87 -4.08 3.96
CA ALA A 623 54.28 -4.43 3.98
C ALA A 623 54.60 -5.20 5.27
#